data_AF-A0A1V6GRX7-F1
#
_entry.id   AF-A0A1V6GRX7-F1
#
_cell.length_a   1.000
_cell.length_b   1.000
_cell.length_c   1.000
_cell.angle_alpha   90.00
_cell.angle_beta   90.00
_cell.angle_gamma   90.00
#
_symmetry.space_group_name_H-M   'P 1'
#
loop_
_entity.id
_entity.type
_entity.pdbx_description
1 polymer ?
#
loop_
_entity_poly.entity_id
_entity_poly.type
_entity_poly.pdbx_seq_one_letter_code
_entity_poly.pdbx_strand_id
1 'polypeptide(L)'
;MAGRLPKEIPYKQYRKIGTLLQDFREYILKPPENRFELLIRCAGQLFLFTEALMSDAAQVAELLDVLRLLRESSGPGVVAAEKTAMERLIWLASECARFLAEEKGKRATSATEAAPDVAQDVGPTAAVLALLVAFARDTLAFKRAHDSFGGERRSLAFELLGAASVALDLSDVAALARVTLKGKKTGRDVLGALLFLEAYYSHNDERVSDEMMDELLAFAEQTDSRSLAVGALNVLVQTNCISDLQALSRIDDWKDAHRYGGT
;
A
#
# COMPACT_ATOMS: atom_id res chain seq x y z
N MET A 1 16.66 3.06 -46.56
CA MET A 1 15.24 2.75 -46.23
C MET A 1 14.98 3.29 -44.84
N ALA A 2 14.34 4.46 -44.73
CA ALA A 2 14.04 5.09 -43.46
C ALA A 2 12.83 4.38 -42.82
N GLY A 3 13.06 3.67 -41.71
CA GLY A 3 11.99 3.06 -40.94
C GLY A 3 11.04 4.14 -40.45
N ARG A 4 9.77 4.07 -40.87
CA ARG A 4 8.71 4.92 -40.34
C ARG A 4 8.66 4.72 -38.83
N LEU A 5 8.81 5.80 -38.07
CA LEU A 5 8.43 5.83 -36.66
C LEU A 5 6.99 5.30 -36.52
N PRO A 6 6.69 4.44 -35.53
CA PRO A 6 5.33 3.95 -35.32
C PRO A 6 4.38 5.14 -35.20
N LYS A 7 3.28 5.10 -35.94
CA LYS A 7 2.20 6.09 -35.86
C LYS A 7 1.83 6.32 -34.40
N GLU A 8 1.83 7.57 -33.95
CA GLU A 8 1.29 7.98 -32.66
C GLU A 8 -0.07 7.33 -32.47
N ILE A 9 -0.19 6.46 -31.46
CA ILE A 9 -1.44 5.79 -31.15
C ILE A 9 -2.37 6.85 -30.55
N PRO A 10 -3.53 7.15 -31.15
CA PRO A 10 -4.50 8.02 -30.53
C PRO A 10 -4.92 7.41 -29.19
N TYR A 11 -4.88 8.22 -28.14
CA TYR A 11 -5.24 7.83 -26.79
C TYR A 11 -6.64 7.19 -26.76
N LYS A 12 -6.73 5.89 -26.42
CA LYS A 12 -8.02 5.29 -26.07
C LYS A 12 -8.40 5.80 -24.69
N GLN A 13 -9.24 6.84 -24.65
CA GLN A 13 -9.82 7.35 -23.41
C GLN A 13 -10.98 6.43 -23.04
N TYR A 14 -10.79 5.62 -22.00
CA TYR A 14 -11.88 4.74 -21.53
C TYR A 14 -12.99 5.60 -20.92
N ARG A 15 -14.23 5.37 -21.36
CA ARG A 15 -15.43 5.98 -20.78
C ARG A 15 -16.14 5.06 -19.79
N LYS A 16 -15.79 3.77 -19.81
CA LYS A 16 -16.38 2.72 -18.98
C LYS A 16 -15.28 1.83 -18.44
N ILE A 17 -15.35 1.54 -17.15
CA ILE A 17 -14.38 0.69 -16.47
C ILE A 17 -14.38 -0.75 -16.98
N GLY A 18 -15.55 -1.34 -17.27
CA GLY A 18 -15.60 -2.70 -17.82
C GLY A 18 -14.80 -2.86 -19.12
N THR A 19 -14.80 -1.84 -19.98
CA THR A 19 -13.97 -1.84 -21.20
C THR A 19 -12.48 -1.72 -20.87
N LEU A 20 -12.12 -0.93 -19.86
CA LEU A 20 -10.74 -0.84 -19.38
C LEU A 20 -10.27 -2.20 -18.82
N LEU A 21 -11.07 -2.85 -17.97
CA LEU A 21 -10.72 -4.14 -17.34
C LEU A 21 -10.61 -5.26 -18.37
N GLN A 22 -11.50 -5.27 -19.36
CA GLN A 22 -11.43 -6.22 -20.48
C GLN A 22 -10.12 -6.06 -21.25
N ASP A 23 -9.78 -4.84 -21.68
CA ASP A 23 -8.54 -4.58 -22.42
C ASP A 23 -7.32 -4.87 -21.56
N PHE A 24 -7.35 -4.55 -20.27
CA PHE A 24 -6.25 -4.83 -19.35
C PHE A 24 -6.01 -6.34 -19.23
N ARG A 25 -7.08 -7.14 -19.03
CA ARG A 25 -7.01 -8.60 -19.00
C ARG A 25 -6.48 -9.16 -20.33
N GLU A 26 -6.96 -8.64 -21.46
CA GLU A 26 -6.52 -9.07 -22.78
C GLU A 26 -5.02 -8.79 -22.99
N TYR A 27 -4.53 -7.61 -22.62
CA TYR A 27 -3.12 -7.26 -22.75
C TYR A 27 -2.21 -8.06 -21.83
N ILE A 28 -2.71 -8.54 -20.69
CA ILE A 28 -1.94 -9.45 -19.82
C ILE A 28 -1.84 -10.83 -20.47
N LEU A 29 -2.96 -11.40 -20.95
CA LEU A 29 -3.02 -12.75 -21.52
C LEU A 29 -2.39 -12.85 -22.92
N LYS A 30 -2.50 -11.78 -23.70
CA LYS A 30 -2.01 -11.68 -25.08
C LYS A 30 -1.23 -10.37 -25.22
N PRO A 31 0.00 -10.31 -24.69
CA PRO A 31 0.81 -9.10 -24.75
C PRO A 31 0.99 -8.66 -26.21
N PRO A 32 0.55 -7.45 -26.57
CA PRO A 32 0.71 -6.98 -27.94
C PRO A 32 2.20 -6.79 -28.26
N GLU A 33 2.63 -7.31 -29.40
CA GLU A 33 4.04 -7.25 -29.83
C GLU A 33 4.57 -5.81 -29.77
N ASN A 34 5.67 -5.61 -29.04
CA ASN A 34 6.35 -4.32 -28.86
C ASN A 34 5.46 -3.20 -28.28
N ARG A 35 4.40 -3.53 -27.50
CA ARG A 35 3.45 -2.55 -26.96
C ARG A 35 3.15 -2.72 -25.47
N PHE A 36 4.17 -2.94 -24.67
CA PHE A 36 4.02 -3.14 -23.22
C PHE A 36 3.51 -1.89 -22.48
N GLU A 37 3.65 -0.70 -23.07
CA GLU A 37 3.12 0.55 -22.54
C GLU A 37 1.58 0.54 -22.42
N LEU A 38 0.88 -0.32 -23.16
CA LEU A 38 -0.57 -0.46 -23.05
C LEU A 38 -1.00 -1.02 -21.69
N LEU A 39 -0.23 -1.94 -21.10
CA LEU A 39 -0.47 -2.43 -19.73
C LEU A 39 -0.35 -1.29 -18.70
N ILE A 40 0.73 -0.51 -18.80
CA ILE A 40 1.01 0.60 -17.90
C ILE A 40 -0.09 1.67 -18.04
N ARG A 41 -0.53 1.94 -19.28
CA ARG A 41 -1.63 2.88 -19.55
C ARG A 41 -2.95 2.40 -18.96
N CYS A 42 -3.28 1.11 -19.08
CA CYS A 42 -4.47 0.57 -18.43
C CYS A 42 -4.44 0.76 -16.92
N ALA A 43 -3.32 0.41 -16.28
CA ALA A 43 -3.12 0.64 -14.85
C ALA A 43 -3.27 2.14 -14.48
N GLY A 44 -2.68 3.05 -15.27
CA GLY A 44 -2.74 4.49 -15.03
C GLY A 44 -4.15 5.08 -15.16
N GLN A 45 -4.97 4.57 -16.08
CA GLN A 45 -6.33 5.06 -16.30
C GLN A 45 -7.34 4.62 -15.23
N LEU A 46 -6.98 3.70 -14.32
CA LEU A 46 -7.83 3.31 -13.19
C LEU A 46 -8.22 4.52 -12.33
N PHE A 47 -7.33 5.54 -12.23
CA PHE A 47 -7.60 6.77 -11.49
C PHE A 47 -8.89 7.48 -11.93
N LEU A 48 -9.22 7.42 -13.23
CA LEU A 48 -10.42 8.06 -13.80
C LEU A 48 -11.73 7.47 -13.26
N PHE A 49 -11.66 6.30 -12.63
CA PHE A 49 -12.83 5.56 -12.13
C PHE A 49 -12.89 5.49 -10.61
N THR A 50 -12.09 6.27 -9.89
CA THR A 50 -12.00 6.23 -8.42
C THR A 50 -13.38 6.36 -7.76
N GLU A 51 -14.16 7.39 -8.12
CA GLU A 51 -15.50 7.61 -7.52
C GLU A 51 -16.46 6.45 -7.79
N ALA A 52 -16.45 5.91 -9.02
CA ALA A 52 -17.27 4.76 -9.38
C ALA A 52 -16.86 3.52 -8.57
N LEU A 53 -15.55 3.26 -8.47
CA LEU A 53 -14.99 2.12 -7.75
C LEU A 53 -15.26 2.18 -6.24
N MET A 54 -15.30 3.38 -5.63
CA MET A 54 -15.59 3.53 -4.20
C MET A 54 -16.97 2.99 -3.79
N SER A 55 -17.90 2.84 -4.74
CA SER A 55 -19.28 2.41 -4.45
C SER A 55 -19.69 1.11 -5.16
N ASP A 56 -18.77 0.47 -5.89
CA ASP A 56 -19.05 -0.74 -6.66
C ASP A 56 -18.06 -1.87 -6.31
N ALA A 57 -18.42 -2.64 -5.28
CA ALA A 57 -17.63 -3.77 -4.82
C ALA A 57 -17.49 -4.87 -5.89
N ALA A 58 -18.45 -5.02 -6.81
CA ALA A 58 -18.39 -6.03 -7.86
C ALA A 58 -17.32 -5.66 -8.91
N GLN A 59 -17.27 -4.39 -9.32
CA GLN A 59 -16.20 -3.89 -10.21
C GLN A 59 -14.83 -3.92 -9.55
N VAL A 60 -14.75 -3.60 -8.26
CA VAL A 60 -13.49 -3.72 -7.51
C VAL A 60 -13.04 -5.18 -7.47
N ALA A 61 -13.94 -6.13 -7.20
CA ALA A 61 -13.60 -7.56 -7.23
C ALA A 61 -13.04 -7.99 -8.60
N GLU A 62 -13.68 -7.56 -9.70
CA GLU A 62 -13.19 -7.84 -11.05
C GLU A 62 -11.81 -7.22 -11.33
N LEU A 63 -11.60 -5.98 -10.89
CA LEU A 63 -10.29 -5.31 -10.98
C LEU A 63 -9.22 -6.10 -10.22
N LEU A 64 -9.51 -6.52 -8.99
CA LEU A 64 -8.57 -7.28 -8.17
C LEU A 64 -8.21 -8.62 -8.81
N ASP A 65 -9.15 -9.28 -9.50
CA ASP A 65 -8.86 -10.49 -10.27
C ASP A 65 -7.93 -10.23 -11.46
N VAL A 66 -8.10 -9.10 -12.16
CA VAL A 66 -7.16 -8.67 -13.21
C VAL A 66 -5.77 -8.42 -12.64
N LEU A 67 -5.68 -7.83 -11.44
CA LEU A 67 -4.39 -7.55 -10.80
C LEU A 67 -3.72 -8.81 -10.23
N ARG A 68 -4.49 -9.79 -9.76
CA ARG A 68 -3.96 -11.14 -9.43
C ARG A 68 -3.33 -11.78 -10.66
N LEU A 69 -4.01 -11.70 -11.81
CA LEU A 69 -3.48 -12.19 -13.08
C LEU A 69 -2.19 -11.45 -13.50
N LEU A 70 -2.16 -10.12 -13.36
CA LEU A 70 -0.98 -9.31 -13.65
C LEU A 70 0.22 -9.71 -12.77
N ARG A 71 -0.02 -9.93 -11.48
CA ARG A 71 0.99 -10.35 -10.49
C ARG A 71 1.61 -11.71 -10.82
N GLU A 72 0.82 -12.63 -11.36
CA GLU A 72 1.31 -13.95 -11.79
C GLU A 72 2.05 -13.89 -13.14
N SER A 73 1.81 -12.85 -13.92
CA SER A 73 2.37 -12.70 -15.26
C SER A 73 3.84 -12.26 -15.26
N SER A 74 4.51 -12.51 -16.38
CA SER A 74 5.90 -12.12 -16.62
C SER A 74 6.02 -11.49 -17.99
N GLY A 75 6.93 -10.52 -18.14
CA GLY A 75 7.21 -9.87 -19.41
C GLY A 75 7.46 -8.37 -19.27
N PRO A 76 7.81 -7.71 -20.39
CA PRO A 76 8.04 -6.28 -20.41
C PRO A 76 6.80 -5.50 -19.91
N GLY A 77 7.03 -4.45 -19.13
CA GLY A 77 5.97 -3.56 -18.62
C GLY A 77 5.09 -4.13 -17.50
N VAL A 78 5.12 -5.44 -17.21
CA VAL A 78 4.31 -6.06 -16.15
C VAL A 78 4.58 -5.44 -14.78
N VAL A 79 5.85 -5.33 -14.37
CA VAL A 79 6.23 -4.76 -13.08
C VAL A 79 5.82 -3.28 -12.97
N ALA A 80 6.01 -2.51 -14.04
CA ALA A 80 5.61 -1.10 -14.06
C ALA A 80 4.09 -0.94 -13.97
N ALA A 81 3.34 -1.76 -14.69
CA ALA A 81 1.88 -1.77 -14.63
C ALA A 81 1.38 -2.24 -13.26
N GLU A 82 1.99 -3.26 -12.66
CA GLU A 82 1.65 -3.75 -11.33
C GLU A 82 1.88 -2.67 -10.27
N LYS A 83 3.04 -2.02 -10.30
CA LYS A 83 3.33 -0.87 -9.44
C LYS A 83 2.30 0.25 -9.60
N THR A 84 2.05 0.68 -10.83
CA THR A 84 1.07 1.75 -11.10
C THR A 84 -0.32 1.35 -10.61
N ALA A 85 -0.75 0.10 -10.81
CA ALA A 85 -2.05 -0.36 -10.35
C ALA A 85 -2.14 -0.38 -8.81
N MET A 86 -1.10 -0.85 -8.12
CA MET A 86 -1.02 -0.83 -6.66
C MET A 86 -1.11 0.61 -6.11
N GLU A 87 -0.41 1.57 -6.71
CA GLU A 87 -0.51 2.99 -6.37
C GLU A 87 -1.95 3.52 -6.51
N ARG A 88 -2.71 3.04 -7.50
CA ARG A 88 -4.14 3.38 -7.64
C ARG A 88 -5.03 2.71 -6.60
N LEU A 89 -4.73 1.48 -6.20
CA LEU A 89 -5.45 0.83 -5.11
C LEU A 89 -5.18 1.50 -3.75
N ILE A 90 -3.95 1.96 -3.51
CA ILE A 90 -3.60 2.74 -2.31
C ILE A 90 -4.43 4.02 -2.27
N TRP A 91 -4.49 4.76 -3.38
CA TRP A 91 -5.34 5.96 -3.49
C TRP A 91 -6.81 5.67 -3.22
N LEU A 92 -7.35 4.61 -3.82
CA LEU A 92 -8.73 4.17 -3.60
C LEU A 92 -8.98 3.81 -2.13
N ALA A 93 -8.05 3.10 -1.48
CA ALA A 93 -8.14 2.74 -0.07
C ALA A 93 -8.16 3.99 0.83
N SER A 94 -7.31 4.98 0.56
CA SER A 94 -7.28 6.25 1.27
C SER A 94 -8.61 7.01 1.15
N GLU A 95 -9.18 7.10 -0.05
CA GLU A 95 -10.47 7.77 -0.26
C GLU A 95 -11.63 7.03 0.42
N CYS A 96 -11.66 5.70 0.34
CA CYS A 96 -12.62 4.88 1.06
C CYS A 96 -12.52 5.08 2.58
N ALA A 97 -11.30 5.04 3.13
CA ALA A 97 -11.07 5.19 4.56
C ALA A 97 -11.44 6.59 5.05
N ARG A 98 -11.06 7.65 4.31
CA ARG A 98 -11.46 9.03 4.59
C ARG A 98 -12.97 9.20 4.63
N PHE A 99 -13.67 8.69 3.62
CA PHE A 99 -15.13 8.75 3.56
C PHE A 99 -15.79 8.04 4.76
N LEU A 100 -15.30 6.85 5.14
CA LEU A 100 -15.83 6.11 6.27
C LEU A 100 -15.54 6.78 7.62
N ALA A 101 -14.36 7.38 7.78
CA ALA A 101 -14.01 8.14 8.97
C ALA A 101 -14.91 9.38 9.15
N GLU A 102 -15.17 10.11 8.05
CA GLU A 102 -16.10 11.26 8.04
C GLU A 102 -17.53 10.84 8.41
N GLU A 103 -18.03 9.75 7.84
CA GLU A 103 -19.35 9.21 8.16
C GLU A 103 -19.46 8.76 9.62
N LYS A 104 -18.41 8.13 10.16
CA LYS A 104 -18.34 7.76 11.58
C LYS A 104 -18.37 9.00 12.48
N GLY A 105 -17.63 10.05 12.13
CA GLY A 105 -17.63 11.33 12.84
C GLY A 105 -19.01 11.99 12.87
N LYS A 106 -19.70 12.07 11.73
CA LYS A 106 -21.07 12.61 11.63
C LYS A 106 -22.08 11.83 12.47
N ARG A 107 -22.00 10.49 12.45
CA ARG A 107 -22.86 9.61 13.25
C ARG A 107 -22.59 9.76 14.75
N ALA A 108 -21.34 9.91 15.15
CA ALA A 108 -21.00 10.16 16.55
C ALA A 108 -21.61 11.49 17.05
N THR A 109 -21.57 12.54 16.22
CA THR A 109 -22.22 13.82 16.56
C THR A 109 -23.74 13.72 16.64
N SER A 110 -24.40 12.94 15.77
CA SER A 110 -25.87 12.80 15.77
C SER A 110 -26.41 11.77 16.75
N ALA A 111 -25.64 10.72 17.10
CA ALA A 111 -26.01 9.71 18.09
C ALA A 111 -26.05 10.26 19.53
N THR A 112 -25.38 11.38 19.77
CA THR A 112 -25.55 12.16 21.02
C THR A 112 -26.99 12.66 21.22
N GLU A 113 -27.85 12.61 20.19
CA GLU A 113 -29.26 13.05 20.23
C GLU A 113 -30.31 11.94 20.03
N ALA A 114 -29.93 10.68 19.73
CA ALA A 114 -30.92 9.61 19.46
C ALA A 114 -30.46 8.19 19.87
N ALA A 115 -31.42 7.36 20.31
CA ALA A 115 -31.23 6.00 20.81
C ALA A 115 -30.75 5.00 19.73
N PRO A 116 -29.98 3.95 20.09
CA PRO A 116 -29.32 3.08 19.13
C PRO A 116 -30.13 1.81 18.88
N ASP A 117 -30.66 1.60 17.68
CA ASP A 117 -30.83 0.24 17.16
C ASP A 117 -31.13 0.25 15.65
N VAL A 118 -30.13 -0.03 14.80
CA VAL A 118 -30.33 -0.71 13.50
C VAL A 118 -29.02 -1.42 13.13
N ALA A 119 -29.10 -2.72 12.87
CA ALA A 119 -28.02 -3.53 12.31
C ALA A 119 -27.40 -2.85 11.08
N GLN A 120 -26.08 -2.63 11.13
CA GLN A 120 -25.33 -1.90 10.12
C GLN A 120 -25.24 -2.72 8.84
N ASP A 121 -26.00 -2.32 7.82
CA ASP A 121 -25.68 -2.68 6.45
C ASP A 121 -24.28 -2.12 6.14
N VAL A 122 -23.36 -2.99 5.75
CA VAL A 122 -21.99 -2.60 5.42
C VAL A 122 -22.07 -1.81 4.13
N GLY A 123 -22.12 -0.48 4.24
CA GLY A 123 -22.25 0.40 3.10
C GLY A 123 -21.22 0.07 2.01
N PRO A 124 -21.54 0.34 0.73
CA PRO A 124 -20.75 -0.13 -0.41
C PRO A 124 -19.26 0.23 -0.32
N THR A 125 -18.93 1.41 0.22
CA THR A 125 -17.53 1.85 0.47
C THR A 125 -16.79 0.95 1.46
N ALA A 126 -17.45 0.48 2.51
CA ALA A 126 -16.85 -0.43 3.48
C ALA A 126 -16.62 -1.82 2.87
N ALA A 127 -17.52 -2.30 2.00
CA ALA A 127 -17.32 -3.53 1.26
C ALA A 127 -16.13 -3.44 0.28
N VAL A 128 -15.98 -2.30 -0.40
CA VAL A 128 -14.81 -2.01 -1.25
C VAL A 128 -13.52 -2.02 -0.43
N LEU A 129 -13.47 -1.31 0.70
CA LEU A 129 -12.28 -1.26 1.55
C LEU A 129 -11.90 -2.66 2.07
N ALA A 130 -12.89 -3.49 2.45
CA ALA A 130 -12.66 -4.87 2.87
C ALA A 130 -12.02 -5.73 1.76
N LEU A 131 -12.46 -5.57 0.50
CA LEU A 131 -11.84 -6.25 -0.65
C LEU A 131 -10.38 -5.83 -0.86
N LEU A 132 -10.09 -4.53 -0.71
CA LEU A 132 -8.72 -4.01 -0.83
C LEU A 132 -7.81 -4.56 0.28
N VAL A 133 -8.29 -4.60 1.52
CA VAL A 133 -7.56 -5.20 2.66
C VAL A 133 -7.29 -6.68 2.41
N ALA A 134 -8.29 -7.43 1.95
CA ALA A 134 -8.12 -8.85 1.63
C ALA A 134 -7.06 -9.06 0.54
N PHE A 135 -7.11 -8.27 -0.54
CA PHE A 135 -6.12 -8.34 -1.61
C PHE A 135 -4.70 -7.95 -1.15
N ALA A 136 -4.55 -6.97 -0.27
CA ALA A 136 -3.26 -6.61 0.29
C ALA A 136 -2.69 -7.72 1.17
N ARG A 137 -3.53 -8.37 2.00
CA ARG A 137 -3.13 -9.56 2.78
C ARG A 137 -2.71 -10.71 1.87
N ASP A 138 -3.47 -11.01 0.81
CA ASP A 138 -3.09 -12.00 -0.21
C ASP A 138 -1.73 -11.66 -0.83
N THR A 139 -1.47 -10.37 -1.06
CA THR A 139 -0.23 -9.87 -1.65
C THR A 139 0.97 -10.01 -0.72
N LEU A 140 0.78 -9.84 0.59
CA LEU A 140 1.81 -10.09 1.59
C LEU A 140 2.20 -11.57 1.65
N ALA A 141 1.22 -12.47 1.50
CA ALA A 141 1.44 -13.92 1.51
C ALA A 141 1.99 -14.49 0.18
N PHE A 142 1.85 -13.74 -0.92
CA PHE A 142 2.23 -14.20 -2.25
C PHE A 142 3.74 -14.44 -2.38
N LYS A 143 4.09 -15.59 -2.97
CA LYS A 143 5.47 -16.00 -3.24
C LYS A 143 5.60 -16.46 -4.68
N ARG A 144 6.67 -16.00 -5.35
CA ARG A 144 7.03 -16.41 -6.70
C ARG A 144 8.54 -16.55 -6.81
N ALA A 145 9.01 -17.55 -7.55
CA ALA A 145 10.43 -17.74 -7.82
C ALA A 145 10.99 -16.58 -8.65
N HIS A 146 12.23 -16.16 -8.35
CA HIS A 146 12.96 -15.10 -9.06
C HIS A 146 12.21 -13.76 -9.17
N ASP A 147 11.42 -13.44 -8.15
CA ASP A 147 10.57 -12.25 -8.14
C ASP A 147 11.31 -11.02 -7.60
N SER A 148 12.00 -10.32 -8.51
CA SER A 148 12.76 -9.11 -8.18
C SER A 148 11.89 -7.97 -7.64
N PHE A 149 10.60 -7.95 -7.98
CA PHE A 149 9.64 -6.96 -7.50
C PHE A 149 8.97 -7.34 -6.17
N GLY A 150 9.20 -8.54 -5.64
CA GLY A 150 8.46 -9.06 -4.49
C GLY A 150 8.58 -8.21 -3.21
N GLY A 151 9.75 -7.63 -2.96
CA GLY A 151 9.95 -6.72 -1.82
C GLY A 151 9.16 -5.41 -1.96
N GLU A 152 9.19 -4.79 -3.15
CA GLU A 152 8.46 -3.55 -3.41
C GLU A 152 6.94 -3.80 -3.45
N ARG A 153 6.50 -4.92 -4.01
CA ARG A 153 5.08 -5.32 -3.98
C ARG A 153 4.55 -5.45 -2.55
N ARG A 154 5.30 -6.10 -1.66
CA ARG A 154 4.93 -6.19 -0.24
C ARG A 154 4.95 -4.83 0.45
N SER A 155 5.88 -3.95 0.07
CA SER A 155 5.89 -2.56 0.55
C SER A 155 4.60 -1.83 0.20
N LEU A 156 4.16 -1.92 -1.06
CA LEU A 156 2.93 -1.29 -1.54
C LEU A 156 1.68 -1.91 -0.89
N ALA A 157 1.70 -3.21 -0.59
CA ALA A 157 0.63 -3.86 0.17
C ALA A 157 0.52 -3.33 1.61
N PHE A 158 1.65 -3.12 2.28
CA PHE A 158 1.67 -2.46 3.59
C PHE A 158 1.16 -1.02 3.52
N GLU A 159 1.54 -0.25 2.49
CA GLU A 159 1.07 1.11 2.30
C GLU A 159 -0.46 1.17 2.10
N LEU A 160 -1.02 0.24 1.33
CA LEU A 160 -2.48 0.09 1.16
C LEU A 160 -3.16 -0.21 2.51
N LEU A 161 -2.60 -1.13 3.29
CA LEU A 161 -3.11 -1.45 4.64
C LEU A 161 -2.97 -0.26 5.59
N GLY A 162 -1.91 0.55 5.45
CA GLY A 162 -1.71 1.77 6.21
C GLY A 162 -2.82 2.79 5.93
N ALA A 163 -3.15 2.99 4.65
CA ALA A 163 -4.29 3.82 4.26
C ALA A 163 -5.62 3.30 4.84
N ALA A 164 -5.85 1.98 4.80
CA ALA A 164 -7.06 1.37 5.35
C ALA A 164 -7.15 1.46 6.89
N SER A 165 -6.02 1.52 7.59
CA SER A 165 -5.96 1.56 9.06
C SER A 165 -6.57 2.81 9.69
N VAL A 166 -6.81 3.86 8.89
CA VAL A 166 -7.51 5.08 9.33
C VAL A 166 -8.98 4.79 9.66
N ALA A 167 -9.60 3.81 9.00
CA ALA A 167 -11.01 3.48 9.18
C ALA A 167 -11.24 2.11 9.85
N LEU A 168 -10.24 1.24 9.85
CA LEU A 168 -10.34 -0.15 10.29
C LEU A 168 -9.27 -0.47 11.33
N ASP A 169 -9.63 -1.26 12.34
CA ASP A 169 -8.65 -1.91 13.21
C ASP A 169 -7.90 -2.99 12.42
N LEU A 170 -6.59 -2.83 12.35
CA LEU A 170 -5.64 -3.71 11.66
C LEU A 170 -4.49 -4.13 12.60
N SER A 171 -4.78 -4.31 13.89
CA SER A 171 -3.84 -4.80 14.90
C SER A 171 -3.15 -6.12 14.52
N ASP A 172 -3.86 -7.01 13.80
CA ASP A 172 -3.26 -8.24 13.25
C ASP A 172 -2.16 -7.95 12.21
N VAL A 173 -2.32 -6.89 11.41
CA VAL A 173 -1.33 -6.45 10.45
C VAL A 173 -0.16 -5.76 11.15
N ALA A 174 -0.38 -5.05 12.26
CA ALA A 174 0.71 -4.52 13.10
C ALA A 174 1.59 -5.65 13.66
N ALA A 175 0.99 -6.75 14.10
CA ALA A 175 1.75 -7.94 14.49
C ALA A 175 2.56 -8.52 13.32
N LEU A 176 1.98 -8.58 12.11
CA LEU A 176 2.68 -9.04 10.90
C LEU A 176 3.83 -8.11 10.47
N ALA A 177 3.63 -6.80 10.56
CA ALA A 177 4.65 -5.80 10.29
C ALA A 177 5.82 -5.95 11.27
N ARG A 178 5.54 -6.10 12.57
CA ARG A 178 6.54 -6.40 13.60
C ARG A 178 7.34 -7.67 13.29
N VAL A 179 6.68 -8.76 12.89
CA VAL A 179 7.36 -9.99 12.44
C VAL A 179 8.24 -9.76 11.22
N THR A 180 7.84 -8.87 10.29
CA THR A 180 8.61 -8.55 9.09
C THR A 180 9.93 -7.86 9.40
N LEU A 181 10.00 -7.08 10.49
CA LEU A 181 11.24 -6.44 10.95
C LEU A 181 12.23 -7.46 11.54
N LYS A 182 11.74 -8.56 12.12
CA LYS A 182 12.58 -9.54 12.83
C LYS A 182 13.55 -10.25 11.88
N GLY A 183 14.84 -10.20 12.21
CA GLY A 183 15.91 -10.91 11.50
C GLY A 183 16.28 -10.31 10.14
N LYS A 184 15.69 -9.18 9.74
CA LYS A 184 16.05 -8.45 8.52
C LYS A 184 16.78 -7.16 8.87
N LYS A 185 17.85 -6.86 8.13
CA LYS A 185 18.56 -5.57 8.23
C LYS A 185 18.25 -4.62 7.08
N THR A 186 17.81 -5.16 5.95
CA THR A 186 17.50 -4.40 4.73
C THR A 186 16.30 -5.01 4.00
N GLY A 187 15.67 -4.23 3.11
CA GLY A 187 14.56 -4.71 2.29
C GLY A 187 13.50 -3.64 2.05
N ARG A 188 12.88 -3.67 0.87
CA ARG A 188 11.75 -2.78 0.55
C ARG A 188 10.50 -3.12 1.35
N ASP A 189 10.27 -4.40 1.63
CA ASP A 189 9.16 -4.87 2.46
C ASP A 189 9.31 -4.43 3.92
N VAL A 190 10.54 -4.35 4.42
CA VAL A 190 10.85 -3.78 5.75
C VAL A 190 10.49 -2.30 5.81
N LEU A 191 10.82 -1.52 4.77
CA LEU A 191 10.43 -0.11 4.70
C LEU A 191 8.90 0.03 4.71
N GLY A 192 8.19 -0.75 3.91
CA GLY A 192 6.72 -0.74 3.91
C GLY A 192 6.12 -1.12 5.26
N ALA A 193 6.69 -2.09 5.97
CA ALA A 193 6.25 -2.46 7.31
C ALA A 193 6.41 -1.29 8.31
N LEU A 194 7.51 -0.55 8.24
CA LEU A 194 7.73 0.65 9.07
C LEU A 194 6.72 1.76 8.75
N LEU A 195 6.48 2.04 7.46
CA LEU A 195 5.49 3.02 7.02
C LEU A 195 4.06 2.63 7.46
N PHE A 196 3.74 1.34 7.41
CA PHE A 196 2.47 0.83 7.95
C PHE A 196 2.37 1.09 9.46
N LEU A 197 3.41 0.77 10.24
CA LEU A 197 3.39 0.95 11.70
C LEU A 197 3.25 2.44 12.06
N GLU A 198 3.94 3.32 11.35
CA GLU A 198 3.82 4.78 11.49
C GLU A 198 2.37 5.21 11.25
N ALA A 199 1.78 4.83 10.11
CA ALA A 199 0.39 5.16 9.80
C ALA A 199 -0.58 4.57 10.84
N TYR A 200 -0.40 3.31 11.22
CA TYR A 200 -1.27 2.60 12.16
C TYR A 200 -1.31 3.29 13.53
N TYR A 201 -0.16 3.51 14.15
CA TYR A 201 -0.11 4.13 15.49
C TYR A 201 -0.39 5.63 15.48
N SER A 202 -0.26 6.32 14.35
CA SER A 202 -0.61 7.75 14.27
C SER A 202 -2.13 7.99 14.24
N HIS A 203 -2.92 7.01 13.79
CA HIS A 203 -4.37 7.15 13.63
C HIS A 203 -5.19 6.34 14.63
N ASN A 204 -4.58 5.35 15.28
CA ASN A 204 -5.22 4.55 16.31
C ASN A 204 -4.79 5.08 17.69
N ASP A 205 -5.72 5.14 18.65
CA ASP A 205 -5.42 5.48 20.05
C ASP A 205 -4.56 4.42 20.77
N GLU A 206 -4.08 3.41 20.02
CA GLU A 206 -3.19 2.38 20.53
C GLU A 206 -1.79 2.96 20.73
N ARG A 207 -1.28 2.82 21.96
CA ARG A 207 0.09 3.24 22.28
C ARG A 207 1.07 2.19 21.81
N VAL A 208 2.19 2.66 21.25
CA VAL A 208 3.38 1.82 21.06
C VAL A 208 3.80 1.30 22.44
N SER A 209 3.86 -0.03 22.58
CA SER A 209 4.32 -0.66 23.82
C SER A 209 5.82 -0.45 24.03
N ASP A 210 6.27 -0.50 25.28
CA ASP A 210 7.70 -0.40 25.62
C ASP A 210 8.53 -1.46 24.88
N GLU A 211 7.99 -2.68 24.75
CA GLU A 211 8.63 -3.76 24.00
C GLU A 211 8.81 -3.40 22.51
N MET A 212 7.79 -2.82 21.88
CA MET A 212 7.87 -2.38 20.48
C MET A 212 8.84 -1.20 20.32
N MET A 213 8.86 -0.28 21.28
CA MET A 213 9.80 0.83 21.31
C MET A 213 11.25 0.32 21.34
N ASP A 214 11.56 -0.61 22.23
CA ASP A 214 12.87 -1.23 22.35
C ASP A 214 13.25 -1.97 21.06
N GLU A 215 12.32 -2.71 20.46
CA GLU A 215 12.55 -3.38 19.17
C GLU A 215 12.85 -2.41 18.03
N LEU A 216 12.13 -1.28 17.94
CA LEU A 216 12.36 -0.26 16.91
C LEU A 216 13.69 0.48 17.10
N LEU A 217 14.04 0.82 18.33
CA LEU A 217 15.34 1.42 18.65
C LEU A 217 16.48 0.47 18.31
N ALA A 218 16.41 -0.79 18.75
CA ALA A 218 17.42 -1.79 18.44
C ALA A 218 17.53 -2.05 16.93
N PHE A 219 16.40 -2.09 16.22
CA PHE A 219 16.40 -2.21 14.76
C PHE A 219 17.08 -1.02 14.09
N ALA A 220 16.77 0.21 14.50
CA ALA A 220 17.35 1.43 13.94
C ALA A 220 18.88 1.48 14.13
N GLU A 221 19.39 0.94 15.23
CA GLU A 221 20.83 0.85 15.50
C GLU A 221 21.53 -0.22 14.64
N GLN A 222 20.86 -1.33 14.34
CA GLN A 222 21.47 -2.51 13.71
C GLN A 222 21.31 -2.60 12.18
N THR A 223 20.40 -1.80 11.61
CA THR A 223 20.14 -1.79 10.17
C THR A 223 21.28 -1.14 9.40
N ASP A 224 21.68 -1.75 8.27
CA ASP A 224 22.69 -1.19 7.37
C ASP A 224 22.12 -0.08 6.46
N SER A 225 20.82 0.21 6.57
CA SER A 225 20.11 1.16 5.72
C SER A 225 19.68 2.39 6.50
N ARG A 226 20.27 3.53 6.17
CA ARG A 226 19.87 4.82 6.75
C ARG A 226 18.37 5.10 6.60
N SER A 227 17.77 4.76 5.46
CA SER A 227 16.33 4.97 5.27
C SER A 227 15.47 4.11 6.21
N LEU A 228 15.93 2.91 6.56
CA LEU A 228 15.22 2.05 7.51
C LEU A 228 15.46 2.52 8.95
N ALA A 229 16.66 2.98 9.30
CA ALA A 229 16.93 3.60 10.59
C ALA A 229 16.04 4.82 10.82
N VAL A 230 15.97 5.72 9.82
CA VAL A 230 15.07 6.88 9.86
C VAL A 230 13.61 6.43 9.94
N GLY A 231 13.19 5.44 9.14
CA GLY A 231 11.82 4.94 9.18
C GLY A 231 11.42 4.41 10.55
N ALA A 232 12.28 3.65 11.23
CA ALA A 232 12.00 3.13 12.56
C ALA A 232 11.94 4.23 13.63
N LEU A 233 12.84 5.22 13.55
CA LEU A 233 12.79 6.37 14.46
C LEU A 233 11.59 7.28 14.19
N ASN A 234 11.16 7.43 12.94
CA ASN A 234 9.96 8.19 12.59
C ASN A 234 8.72 7.62 13.23
N VAL A 235 8.56 6.28 13.29
CA VAL A 235 7.45 5.65 14.02
C VAL A 235 7.42 6.18 15.47
N LEU A 236 8.56 6.16 16.16
CA LEU A 236 8.66 6.58 17.56
C LEU A 236 8.44 8.08 17.76
N VAL A 237 8.85 8.90 16.78
CA VAL A 237 8.62 10.35 16.79
C VAL A 237 7.14 10.65 16.64
N GLN A 238 6.49 10.09 15.62
CA GLN A 238 5.07 10.36 15.34
C GLN A 238 4.16 9.89 16.48
N THR A 239 4.58 8.87 17.23
CA THR A 239 3.85 8.36 18.40
C THR A 239 4.27 9.01 19.71
N ASN A 240 5.08 10.08 19.67
CA ASN A 240 5.61 10.81 20.84
C ASN A 240 6.39 9.94 21.85
N CYS A 241 6.96 8.81 21.42
CA CYS A 241 7.83 7.97 22.26
C CYS A 241 9.22 8.61 22.40
N ILE A 242 9.70 9.30 21.37
CA ILE A 242 10.93 10.10 21.39
C ILE A 242 10.69 11.46 20.71
N SER A 243 11.53 12.44 21.03
CA SER A 243 11.54 13.73 20.33
C SER A 243 12.32 13.68 19.02
N ASP A 244 12.04 14.63 18.13
CA ASP A 244 12.82 14.85 16.89
C ASP A 244 14.32 14.98 17.16
N LEU A 245 14.70 15.68 18.24
CA LEU A 245 16.10 15.88 18.62
C LEU A 245 16.77 14.55 19.03
N GLN A 246 16.06 13.69 19.75
CA GLN A 246 16.57 12.36 20.10
C GLN A 246 16.72 11.48 18.83
N ALA A 247 15.76 11.55 17.91
CA ALA A 247 15.85 10.82 16.64
C ALA A 247 17.06 11.30 15.80
N LEU A 248 17.28 12.62 15.70
CA LEU A 248 18.43 13.20 15.00
C LEU A 248 19.76 12.76 15.63
N SER A 249 19.89 12.83 16.96
CA SER A 249 21.08 12.37 17.68
C SER A 249 21.38 10.90 17.37
N ARG A 250 20.36 10.03 17.40
CA ARG A 250 20.53 8.60 17.10
C ARG A 250 20.93 8.34 15.64
N ILE A 251 20.46 9.16 14.70
CA ILE A 251 20.90 9.09 13.30
C ILE A 251 22.35 9.53 13.15
N ASP A 252 22.82 10.49 13.95
CA ASP A 252 24.23 10.89 13.97
C ASP A 252 25.11 9.78 14.57
N ASP A 253 24.71 9.20 15.70
CA ASP A 253 25.38 8.03 16.29
C ASP A 253 25.46 6.85 15.30
N TRP A 254 24.35 6.58 14.60
CA TRP A 254 24.30 5.56 13.56
C TRP A 254 25.30 5.86 12.44
N LYS A 255 25.43 7.12 11.98
CA LYS A 255 26.40 7.49 10.93
C LYS A 255 27.82 7.24 11.39
N ASP A 256 28.15 7.59 12.64
CA ASP A 256 29.51 7.43 13.15
C ASP A 256 29.88 5.95 13.26
N ALA A 257 28.97 5.12 13.79
CA ALA A 257 29.17 3.67 13.84
C ALA A 257 29.38 3.05 12.44
N HIS A 258 28.62 3.48 11.44
CA HIS A 258 28.65 2.89 10.10
C HIS A 258 29.71 3.51 9.16
N ARG A 259 30.23 4.71 9.46
CA ARG A 259 31.34 5.33 8.70
C ARG A 259 32.70 4.88 9.20
N TYR A 260 32.86 4.63 10.49
CA TYR A 260 34.14 4.29 11.11
C TYR A 260 34.26 2.81 11.52
N GLY A 261 33.17 2.03 11.51
CA GLY A 261 33.15 0.59 11.82
C GLY A 261 33.48 -0.35 10.65
N GLY A 262 33.83 0.18 9.48
CA GLY A 262 34.31 -0.60 8.33
C GLY A 262 35.82 -0.80 8.38
N THR A 263 36.32 -1.61 9.32
CA THR A 263 37.67 -2.22 9.28
C THR A 263 37.56 -3.69 8.95
#